data_AF-A0A8T4ZX34-F1
#
_entry.id   AF-A0A8T4ZX34-F1
#
_cell.length_a   1.000
_cell.length_b   1.000
_cell.length_c   1.000
_cell.angle_alpha   90.00
_cell.angle_beta   90.00
_cell.angle_gamma   90.00
#
_symmetry.space_group_name_H-M   'P 1'
#
loop_
_entity.id
_entity.type
_entity.pdbx_description
1 polymer ?
#
loop_
_entity_poly.entity_id
_entity_poly.type
_entity_poly.pdbx_seq_one_letter_code
_entity_poly.pdbx_strand_id
1 'polypeptide(L)'
;MAIIKNLEQLIRNGETNLNKKARELALKSLEAAIKAVDPKSIIKSKLKLEDSILRVDEYAFDLKKYKNIYVIGGGKASGSMAEALE
;
A
#
# COMPACT_ATOMS: atom_id res chain seq x y z
N MET A 1 1.69 11.96 5.33
CA MET A 1 0.97 12.98 4.52
C MET A 1 -0.48 12.54 4.38
N ALA A 2 -1.46 13.43 4.55
CA ALA A 2 -2.87 13.09 4.34
C ALA A 2 -3.11 12.76 2.85
N ILE A 3 -3.82 11.66 2.56
CA ILE A 3 -4.10 11.24 1.17
C ILE A 3 -5.07 12.22 0.50
N ILE A 4 -6.11 12.62 1.23
CA ILE A 4 -7.09 13.60 0.77
C ILE A 4 -6.73 14.97 1.36
N LYS A 5 -6.07 15.81 0.55
CA LYS A 5 -5.48 17.08 1.02
C LYS A 5 -6.52 18.13 1.44
N ASN A 6 -7.70 18.11 0.84
CA ASN A 6 -8.79 19.06 1.09
C ASN A 6 -9.95 18.43 1.90
N LEU A 7 -9.65 17.45 2.77
CA LEU A 7 -10.65 16.69 3.52
C LEU A 7 -11.67 17.59 4.25
N GLU A 8 -11.19 18.58 5.00
CA GLU A 8 -12.08 19.48 5.74
C GLU A 8 -13.03 20.26 4.83
N GLN A 9 -12.53 20.74 3.69
CA GLN A 9 -13.35 21.47 2.71
C GLN A 9 -14.44 20.55 2.15
N LEU A 10 -14.09 19.32 1.80
CA LEU A 10 -15.04 18.33 1.28
C LEU A 10 -16.13 17.97 2.29
N ILE A 11 -15.80 17.92 3.60
CA ILE A 11 -16.77 17.73 4.68
C ILE A 11 -17.66 18.97 4.81
N ARG A 12 -17.08 20.18 4.84
CA ARG A 12 -17.84 21.44 4.97
C ARG A 12 -18.85 21.68 3.86
N ASN A 13 -18.63 21.13 2.66
CA ASN A 13 -19.58 21.18 1.55
C ASN A 13 -20.90 20.42 1.80
N GLY A 14 -21.06 19.73 2.94
CA GLY A 14 -22.35 19.19 3.36
C GLY A 14 -23.28 20.27 3.89
N GLU A 15 -24.46 20.42 3.27
CA GLU A 15 -25.46 21.44 3.64
C GLU A 15 -26.04 21.26 5.05
N THR A 16 -26.20 20.01 5.49
CA THR A 16 -26.73 19.66 6.81
C THR A 16 -25.68 18.93 7.65
N ASN A 17 -25.86 18.88 8.97
CA ASN A 17 -24.97 18.11 9.86
C ASN A 17 -24.95 16.62 9.50
N LEU A 18 -26.09 16.07 9.05
CA LEU A 18 -26.17 14.69 8.56
C LEU A 18 -25.32 14.49 7.31
N ASN A 19 -25.38 15.42 6.34
CA ASN A 19 -24.57 15.37 5.12
C ASN A 19 -23.07 15.49 5.42
N LYS A 20 -22.68 16.36 6.36
CA LYS A 20 -21.28 16.49 6.82
C LYS A 20 -20.77 15.17 7.40
N LYS A 21 -21.56 14.52 8.28
CA LYS A 21 -21.20 13.23 8.88
C LYS A 21 -21.10 12.12 7.84
N ALA A 22 -22.03 12.06 6.89
CA ALA A 22 -21.99 11.09 5.79
C ALA A 22 -20.74 11.28 4.91
N ARG A 23 -20.40 12.53 4.57
CA ARG A 23 -19.17 12.87 3.82
C ARG A 23 -17.91 12.48 4.58
N GLU A 24 -17.85 12.75 5.88
CA GLU A 24 -16.72 12.36 6.73
C GLU A 24 -16.52 10.84 6.71
N LEU A 25 -17.59 10.05 6.88
CA LEU A 25 -17.53 8.59 6.82
C LEU A 25 -17.04 8.11 5.44
N ALA A 26 -17.62 8.63 4.36
CA ALA A 26 -17.23 8.24 3.00
C ALA A 26 -15.74 8.54 2.71
N LEU A 27 -15.24 9.71 3.12
CA LEU A 27 -13.85 10.10 2.92
C LEU A 27 -12.89 9.25 3.76
N LYS A 28 -13.25 8.92 5.00
CA LYS A 28 -12.47 8.00 5.85
C LYS A 28 -12.41 6.60 5.24
N SER A 29 -13.54 6.09 4.73
CA SER A 29 -13.59 4.80 4.04
C SER A 29 -12.74 4.80 2.77
N LEU A 30 -12.79 5.87 1.98
CA LEU A 30 -11.95 6.01 0.79
C LEU A 30 -10.46 6.04 1.15
N GLU A 31 -10.08 6.80 2.17
CA GLU A 31 -8.69 6.85 2.62
C GLU A 31 -8.20 5.50 3.13
N ALA A 32 -9.02 4.76 3.87
CA ALA A 32 -8.72 3.41 4.32
C ALA A 32 -8.53 2.45 3.13
N ALA A 33 -9.41 2.52 2.13
CA ALA A 33 -9.32 1.70 0.92
C ALA A 33 -8.03 1.97 0.13
N ILE A 34 -7.65 3.25 -0.03
CA ILE A 34 -6.40 3.62 -0.72
C ILE A 34 -5.18 3.12 0.07
N LYS A 35 -5.18 3.25 1.41
CA LYS A 35 -4.08 2.74 2.26
C LYS A 35 -3.96 1.22 2.18
N ALA A 36 -5.08 0.51 2.11
CA ALA A 36 -5.08 -0.96 2.02
C ALA A 36 -4.43 -1.47 0.74
N VAL A 37 -4.42 -0.67 -0.34
CA VAL A 37 -3.80 -1.02 -1.62
C VAL A 37 -2.43 -0.34 -1.83
N ASP A 38 -1.81 0.17 -0.76
CA ASP A 38 -0.47 0.75 -0.86
C ASP A 38 0.55 -0.32 -1.32
N PRO A 39 1.27 -0.10 -2.44
CA PRO A 39 2.17 -1.10 -3.00
C PRO A 39 3.28 -1.54 -2.03
N LYS A 40 3.81 -0.63 -1.22
CA LYS A 40 4.88 -0.96 -0.26
C LYS A 40 4.34 -1.82 0.87
N SER A 41 3.18 -1.47 1.41
CA SER A 41 2.50 -2.27 2.43
C SER A 41 2.17 -3.67 1.93
N ILE A 42 1.69 -3.79 0.68
CA ILE A 42 1.40 -5.10 0.06
C ILE A 42 2.68 -5.95 0.00
N ILE A 43 3.76 -5.41 -0.59
CA ILE A 43 5.03 -6.13 -0.72
C ILE A 43 5.55 -6.59 0.65
N LYS A 44 5.61 -5.69 1.63
CA LYS A 44 6.06 -6.02 3.00
C LYS A 44 5.16 -7.02 3.73
N SER A 45 3.86 -7.07 3.40
CA SER A 45 2.94 -8.06 4.00
C SER A 45 3.10 -9.46 3.41
N LYS A 46 3.61 -9.56 2.18
CA LYS A 46 3.70 -10.79 1.39
C LYS A 46 5.09 -11.41 1.37
N LEU A 47 6.11 -10.58 1.53
CA LEU A 47 7.50 -10.98 1.52
C LEU A 47 8.11 -10.87 2.92
N LYS A 48 8.81 -11.93 3.33
CA LYS A 48 9.61 -11.93 4.55
C LYS A 48 10.96 -12.56 4.26
N LEU A 49 12.04 -11.85 4.55
CA LEU A 49 13.38 -12.37 4.45
C LEU A 49 13.91 -12.65 5.86
N GLU A 50 14.22 -13.93 6.13
CA GLU A 50 14.86 -14.38 7.36
C GLU A 50 16.17 -15.07 6.97
N ASP A 51 17.30 -14.49 7.36
CA ASP A 51 18.64 -14.90 6.90
C ASP A 51 18.73 -14.94 5.36
N SER A 52 18.85 -16.14 4.77
CA SER A 52 18.82 -16.33 3.32
C SER A 52 17.49 -16.88 2.80
N ILE A 53 16.51 -17.11 3.66
CA ILE A 53 15.22 -17.66 3.27
C ILE A 53 14.25 -16.52 2.96
N LEU A 54 14.01 -16.30 1.67
CA LEU A 54 12.93 -15.44 1.21
C LEU A 54 11.63 -16.22 1.20
N ARG A 55 10.67 -15.80 2.03
CA ARG A 55 9.30 -16.31 2.04
C ARG A 55 8.42 -15.40 1.23
N VAL A 56 7.64 -15.99 0.32
CA VAL A 56 6.62 -15.32 -0.49
C VAL A 56 5.33 -16.11 -0.32
N ASP A 57 4.41 -15.61 0.50
CA ASP A 57 3.25 -16.38 0.97
C ASP A 57 3.67 -17.78 1.49
N GLU A 58 3.23 -18.84 0.83
CA GLU A 58 3.52 -20.25 1.17
C GLU A 58 4.83 -20.78 0.59
N TYR A 59 5.49 -20.03 -0.29
CA TYR A 59 6.73 -20.42 -0.94
C TYR A 59 7.95 -19.94 -0.14
N ALA A 60 9.00 -20.76 -0.11
CA ALA A 60 10.27 -20.41 0.54
C ALA A 60 11.45 -20.69 -0.41
N PHE A 61 12.31 -19.69 -0.57
CA PHE A 61 13.47 -19.74 -1.44
C PHE A 61 14.73 -19.45 -0.63
N ASP A 62 15.71 -20.36 -0.66
CA ASP A 62 17.03 -20.08 -0.12
C ASP A 62 17.87 -19.32 -1.14
N LEU A 63 18.05 -18.02 -0.90
CA LEU A 63 18.74 -17.08 -1.78
C LEU A 63 20.21 -17.47 -2.00
N LYS A 64 20.84 -18.22 -1.08
CA LYS A 64 22.23 -18.70 -1.26
C LYS A 64 22.40 -19.69 -2.41
N LYS A 65 21.30 -20.31 -2.87
CA LYS A 65 21.30 -21.24 -4.02
C LYS A 65 21.37 -20.51 -5.36
N TYR A 66 21.25 -19.18 -5.36
CA TYR A 66 21.24 -18.36 -6.56
C TYR A 66 22.46 -17.44 -6.56
N LYS A 67 23.12 -17.33 -7.71
CA LYS A 67 24.28 -16.44 -7.89
C LYS A 67 23.87 -14.97 -7.91
N ASN A 68 22.76 -14.68 -8.60
CA ASN A 68 22.24 -13.34 -8.83
C ASN A 68 20.73 -13.32 -8.57
N ILE A 69 20.21 -12.20 -8.09
CA ILE A 69 18.79 -11.93 -7.92
C ILE A 69 18.46 -10.70 -8.76
N TYR A 70 17.37 -10.76 -9.53
CA TYR A 70 16.95 -9.67 -10.42
C TYR A 70 15.54 -9.22 -10.04
N VAL A 71 15.34 -7.91 -9.91
CA VAL A 71 14.03 -7.30 -9.73
C VAL A 71 13.59 -6.72 -11.06
N ILE A 72 12.49 -7.24 -11.61
CA ILE A 72 11.91 -6.79 -12.87
C ILE A 72 10.53 -6.22 -12.56
N GLY A 73 10.35 -4.92 -12.76
CA GLY A 73 9.09 -4.24 -12.51
C GLY A 73 8.46 -3.71 -13.78
N GLY A 74 7.17 -3.97 -13.99
CA GLY A 74 6.37 -3.42 -15.10
C GLY A 74 5.07 -2.80 -14.59
N GLY A 75 4.77 -1.58 -15.04
CA GLY A 75 3.53 -0.86 -14.71
C GLY A 75 3.70 0.33 -13.77
N LYS A 76 2.60 1.06 -13.52
CA LYS A 76 2.64 2.36 -12.81
C LYS A 76 3.18 2.29 -11.38
N ALA A 77 2.95 1.18 -10.68
CA ALA A 77 3.37 0.99 -9.30
C ALA A 77 4.74 0.28 -9.17
N SER A 78 5.37 -0.08 -10.28
CA SER A 78 6.57 -0.93 -10.27
C SER A 78 7.73 -0.31 -9.49
N GLY A 79 7.94 1.00 -9.63
CA GLY A 79 8.98 1.71 -8.87
C GLY A 79 8.76 1.61 -7.37
N SER A 80 7.54 1.89 -6.88
CA SER A 80 7.23 1.79 -5.44
C SER A 80 7.26 0.35 -4.92
N MET A 81 6.90 -0.63 -5.75
CA MET A 81 7.01 -2.05 -5.39
C MET A 81 8.47 -2.52 -5.33
N ALA A 82 9.30 -2.09 -6.29
CA ALA A 82 10.72 -2.40 -6.31
C ALA A 82 11.47 -1.75 -5.14
N GLU A 83 11.15 -0.48 -4.83
CA GLU A 83 11.70 0.21 -3.65
C GLU A 83 11.35 -0.51 -2.34
N ALA A 84 10.25 -1.26 -2.27
CA ALA A 84 9.91 -2.05 -1.09
C ALA A 84 10.72 -3.35 -0.96
N LEU A 85 11.43 -3.75 -2.02
CA LEU A 85 12.33 -4.92 -2.05
C LEU A 85 13.79 -4.56 -1.78
N GLU A 86 14.18 -3.30 -1.98
CA GLU A 86 15.49 -2.75 -1.60
C GLU A 86 15.60 -2.52 -0.09
#